data_AF-A0A2E7KXC6-F1
#
_entry.id   AF-A0A2E7KXC6-F1
#
_cell.length_a   1.000
_cell.length_b   1.000
_cell.length_c   1.000
_cell.angle_alpha   90.00
_cell.angle_beta   90.00
_cell.angle_gamma   90.00
#
_symmetry.space_group_name_H-M   'P 1'
#
loop_
_entity.id
_entity.type
_entity.pdbx_description
1 polymer ?
#
loop_
_entity_poly.entity_id
_entity_poly.type
_entity_poly.pdbx_seq_one_letter_code
_entity_poly.pdbx_strand_id
1 'polypeptide(L)'
;EEEEKEEKEEKEEKEEKEEKEEKEFLKKSIQGSTGSVILVADSDMLFDALSVGRDLFGRMTYRNHNIPFLENAVEQASGGGSLMTIRTRGSGRRPFTKFKELRADASAKLSAEIEKVTQREQELASEISKLIQEQDNEQMVVLGPEAANKIKALREQEVEASKTKRELSRELRKDIRKIENEIKNWNIAGVPALVVIIGIFHLMIRRRKISAR
;
A
#
# COMPACT_ATOMS: atom_id res chain seq x y z
N GLU A 1 0.69 80.84 26.71
CA GLU A 1 1.90 80.01 26.88
C GLU A 1 1.60 78.67 27.57
N GLU A 2 0.63 78.58 28.48
CA GLU A 2 0.22 77.28 29.08
C GLU A 2 -0.71 76.45 28.17
N GLU A 3 -1.74 77.04 27.52
CA GLU A 3 -2.64 76.31 26.60
C GLU A 3 -1.92 75.76 25.34
N GLU A 4 -0.91 76.46 24.82
CA GLU A 4 -0.11 76.01 23.66
C GLU A 4 0.88 74.88 24.01
N LYS A 5 1.19 74.69 25.31
CA LYS A 5 2.00 73.59 25.81
C LYS A 5 1.16 72.34 26.03
N GLU A 6 -0.05 72.49 26.59
CA GLU A 6 -0.98 71.37 26.78
C GLU A 6 -1.45 70.77 25.44
N GLU A 7 -1.73 71.58 24.41
CA GLU A 7 -2.08 71.08 23.06
C GLU A 7 -0.91 70.37 22.35
N LYS A 8 0.35 70.74 22.67
CA LYS A 8 1.54 70.06 22.14
C LYS A 8 1.81 68.74 22.86
N GLU A 9 1.65 68.71 24.18
CA GLU A 9 1.81 67.48 24.97
C GLU A 9 0.72 66.44 24.63
N GLU A 10 -0.53 66.86 24.39
CA GLU A 10 -1.60 65.95 23.92
C GLU A 10 -1.38 65.41 22.49
N LYS A 11 -0.77 66.21 21.61
CA LYS A 11 -0.39 65.77 20.26
C LYS A 11 0.79 64.81 20.28
N GLU A 12 1.81 65.09 21.09
CA GLU A 12 2.96 64.20 21.27
C GLU A 12 2.54 62.87 21.93
N GLU A 13 1.61 62.88 22.90
CA GLU A 13 1.06 61.64 23.48
C GLU A 13 0.20 60.83 22.51
N LYS A 14 -0.54 61.48 21.60
CA LYS A 14 -1.32 60.81 20.55
C LYS A 14 -0.41 60.22 19.46
N GLU A 15 0.60 60.96 19.02
CA GLU A 15 1.59 60.46 18.06
C GLU A 15 2.42 59.30 18.67
N GLU A 16 2.77 59.36 19.96
CA GLU A 16 3.42 58.25 20.66
C GLU A 16 2.52 57.01 20.81
N LYS A 17 1.21 57.19 21.02
CA LYS A 17 0.25 56.07 21.10
C LYS A 17 0.00 55.43 19.74
N GLU A 18 -0.14 56.23 18.68
CA GLU A 18 -0.27 55.71 17.31
C GLU A 18 1.02 55.00 16.85
N GLU A 19 2.21 55.52 17.18
CA GLU A 19 3.48 54.83 16.92
C GLU A 19 3.68 53.55 17.73
N LYS A 20 3.09 53.46 18.94
CA LYS A 20 3.15 52.24 19.78
C LYS A 20 2.18 51.17 19.29
N GLU A 21 1.01 51.54 18.78
CA GLU A 21 0.06 50.59 18.16
C GLU A 21 0.55 50.07 16.80
N GLU A 22 1.26 50.87 16.00
CA GLU A 22 1.90 50.39 14.76
C GLU A 22 3.11 49.47 14.98
N LYS A 23 3.61 49.29 16.21
CA LYS A 23 4.81 48.49 16.52
C LYS A 23 4.52 47.11 17.12
N GLU A 24 3.30 46.59 17.00
CA GLU A 24 2.97 45.21 17.45
C GLU A 24 3.33 44.10 16.45
N PHE A 25 4.01 44.39 15.34
CA PHE A 25 4.45 43.37 14.38
C PHE A 25 5.98 43.32 14.22
N LEU A 26 6.54 42.13 14.43
CA LEU A 26 7.97 41.86 14.23
C LEU A 26 8.29 41.82 12.72
N LYS A 27 9.10 42.77 12.23
CA LYS A 27 9.62 42.77 10.84
C LYS A 27 10.61 41.64 10.55
N LYS A 28 11.22 41.05 11.58
CA LYS A 28 12.15 39.92 11.49
C LYS A 28 11.92 38.98 12.68
N SER A 29 12.10 37.67 12.45
CA SER A 29 12.03 36.69 13.54
C SER A 29 13.16 36.93 14.55
N ILE A 30 12.85 36.67 15.82
CA ILE A 30 13.82 36.77 16.90
C ILE A 30 14.80 35.60 16.76
N GLN A 31 16.10 35.88 16.77
CA GLN A 31 17.12 34.85 16.62
C GLN A 31 17.03 33.85 17.79
N GLY A 32 16.69 32.59 17.48
CA GLY A 32 16.45 31.54 18.46
C GLY A 32 14.99 31.23 18.76
N SER A 33 14.02 31.99 18.22
CA SER A 33 12.60 31.59 18.28
C SER A 33 12.29 30.54 17.22
N THR A 34 11.79 29.37 17.62
CA THR A 34 11.31 28.33 16.71
C THR A 34 9.87 28.63 16.29
N GLY A 35 9.69 29.59 15.39
CA GLY A 35 8.41 29.80 14.70
C GLY A 35 8.32 28.91 13.46
N SER A 36 7.21 28.18 13.30
CA SER A 36 6.93 27.40 12.08
C SER A 36 5.85 28.10 11.27
N VAL A 37 6.13 28.41 10.00
CA VAL A 37 5.16 28.97 9.05
C VAL A 37 4.99 27.97 7.92
N ILE A 38 3.75 27.54 7.69
CA ILE A 38 3.40 26.60 6.63
C ILE A 38 2.59 27.38 5.60
N LEU A 39 3.18 27.63 4.42
CA LEU A 39 2.53 28.29 3.30
C LEU A 39 2.10 27.25 2.27
N VAL A 40 0.80 27.23 1.95
CA VAL A 40 0.23 26.39 0.91
C VAL A 40 -0.31 27.31 -0.18
N ALA A 41 0.11 27.07 -1.43
CA ALA A 41 -0.22 27.95 -2.55
C ALA A 41 -1.63 27.71 -3.13
N ASP A 42 -2.19 26.52 -2.92
CA ASP A 42 -3.46 26.10 -3.50
C ASP A 42 -4.45 25.64 -2.41
N SER A 43 -5.67 26.19 -2.44
CA SER A 43 -6.73 25.86 -1.49
C SER A 43 -7.54 24.62 -1.86
N ASP A 44 -7.47 24.18 -3.13
CA ASP A 44 -8.24 23.01 -3.61
C ASP A 44 -7.87 21.72 -2.88
N MET A 45 -6.70 21.71 -2.25
CA MET A 45 -6.23 20.64 -1.37
C MET A 45 -7.19 20.36 -0.19
N LEU A 46 -7.99 21.34 0.24
CA LEU A 46 -8.98 21.23 1.32
C LEU A 46 -10.39 20.90 0.84
N PHE A 47 -10.58 20.77 -0.48
CA PHE A 47 -11.89 20.50 -1.03
C PHE A 47 -12.32 19.05 -0.73
N ASP A 48 -13.46 18.91 -0.05
CA ASP A 48 -13.98 17.62 0.45
C ASP A 48 -14.09 16.56 -0.66
N ALA A 49 -14.50 16.98 -1.86
CA ALA A 49 -14.65 16.08 -3.00
C ALA A 49 -13.32 15.45 -3.48
N LEU A 50 -12.19 16.12 -3.23
CA LEU A 50 -10.85 15.66 -3.58
C LEU A 50 -10.18 14.91 -2.43
N SER A 51 -10.51 15.27 -1.20
CA SER A 51 -9.79 14.84 0.00
C SER A 51 -10.50 13.75 0.80
N VAL A 52 -11.83 13.63 0.68
CA VAL A 52 -12.65 12.66 1.40
C VAL A 52 -13.43 11.77 0.42
N GLY A 53 -13.54 10.50 0.77
CA GLY A 53 -14.36 9.51 0.08
C GLY A 53 -15.21 8.73 1.06
N ARG A 54 -16.11 7.90 0.52
CA ARG A 54 -16.84 6.90 1.30
C ARG A 54 -16.43 5.52 0.84
N ASP A 55 -16.13 4.65 1.79
CA ASP A 55 -15.95 3.23 1.51
C ASP A 55 -17.32 2.56 1.21
N LEU A 56 -17.30 1.33 0.73
CA LEU A 56 -18.47 0.49 0.44
C LEU A 56 -19.47 0.38 1.62
N PHE A 57 -18.99 0.60 2.85
CA PHE A 57 -19.79 0.60 4.09
C PHE A 57 -20.27 1.99 4.52
N GLY A 58 -20.14 3.02 3.68
CA GLY A 58 -20.58 4.39 3.96
C GLY A 58 -19.72 5.16 4.95
N ARG A 59 -18.60 4.58 5.40
CA ARG A 59 -17.63 5.24 6.30
C ARG A 59 -16.81 6.28 5.54
N MET A 60 -16.61 7.44 6.15
CA MET A 60 -15.70 8.47 5.65
C MET A 60 -14.26 7.93 5.68
N THR A 61 -13.55 8.09 4.57
CA THR A 61 -12.14 7.70 4.41
C THR A 61 -11.38 8.82 3.72
N TYR A 62 -10.13 9.02 4.09
CA TYR A 62 -9.26 9.97 3.40
C TYR A 62 -8.91 9.38 2.02
N ARG A 63 -9.19 10.12 0.95
CA ARG A 63 -8.86 9.69 -0.43
C ARG A 63 -7.38 9.87 -0.72
N ASN A 64 -6.77 10.87 -0.10
CA ASN A 64 -5.37 11.24 -0.22
C ASN A 64 -4.81 11.64 1.16
N HIS A 65 -3.60 12.19 1.19
CA HIS A 65 -2.94 12.57 2.44
C HIS A 65 -3.06 14.08 2.74
N ASN A 66 -4.02 14.78 2.14
CA ASN A 66 -4.20 16.22 2.31
C ASN A 66 -4.76 16.59 3.69
N ILE A 67 -5.81 15.89 4.16
CA ILE A 67 -6.37 16.12 5.49
C ILE A 67 -5.39 15.70 6.58
N PRO A 68 -4.74 14.52 6.52
CA PRO A 68 -3.66 14.19 7.45
C PRO A 68 -2.52 15.21 7.45
N PHE A 69 -2.16 15.78 6.29
CA PHE A 69 -1.16 16.83 6.21
C PHE A 69 -1.58 18.09 6.98
N LEU A 70 -2.82 18.55 6.79
CA LEU A 70 -3.36 19.70 7.52
C LEU A 70 -3.45 19.43 9.03
N GLU A 71 -3.94 18.26 9.43
CA GLU A 71 -4.02 17.84 10.84
C GLU A 71 -2.63 17.91 11.49
N ASN A 72 -1.60 17.38 10.82
CA ASN A 72 -0.22 17.43 11.31
C ASN A 72 0.34 18.85 11.32
N ALA A 73 -0.01 19.69 10.34
CA ALA A 73 0.40 21.09 10.27
C ALA A 73 -0.19 21.91 11.44
N VAL A 74 -1.47 21.71 11.75
CA VAL A 74 -2.15 22.32 12.90
C VAL A 74 -1.57 21.82 14.22
N GLU A 75 -1.29 20.52 14.33
CA GLU A 75 -0.64 19.92 15.51
C GLU A 75 0.79 20.47 15.72
N GLN A 76 1.53 20.72 14.64
CA GLN A 76 2.84 21.34 14.71
C GLN A 76 2.75 22.80 15.16
N ALA A 77 1.76 23.55 14.65
CA ALA A 77 1.52 24.95 15.02
C ALA A 77 1.03 25.12 16.47
N SER A 78 0.30 24.14 17.02
CA SER A 78 -0.17 24.16 18.41
C SER A 78 0.89 23.78 19.46
N GLY A 79 2.14 23.55 19.03
CA GLY A 79 3.26 23.23 19.93
C GLY A 79 3.46 21.72 20.19
N GLY A 80 2.77 20.84 19.45
CA GLY A 80 2.89 19.37 19.57
C GLY A 80 4.16 18.74 18.99
N GLY A 81 5.16 19.53 18.58
CA GLY A 81 6.33 19.08 17.81
C GLY A 81 7.19 17.98 18.47
N SER A 82 7.18 17.88 19.81
CA SER A 82 7.94 16.84 20.54
C SER A 82 7.40 15.42 20.28
N LEU A 83 6.08 15.26 20.14
CA LEU A 83 5.43 13.98 19.87
C LEU A 83 5.41 13.63 18.37
N MET A 84 5.50 14.64 17.49
CA MET A 84 5.66 14.44 16.05
C MET A 84 6.91 13.61 15.72
N THR A 85 8.06 13.92 16.34
CA THR A 85 9.33 13.20 16.11
C THR A 85 9.23 11.70 16.42
N ILE A 86 8.38 11.31 17.37
CA ILE A 86 8.15 9.91 17.74
C ILE A 86 7.18 9.25 16.73
N ARG A 87 6.19 10.00 16.22
CA ARG A 87 5.21 9.54 15.22
C ARG A 87 5.79 9.42 13.80
N THR A 88 6.83 10.19 13.45
CA THR A 88 7.49 10.18 12.13
C THR A 88 8.43 9.00 11.91
N ARG A 89 8.60 8.08 12.87
CA ARG A 89 8.98 6.70 12.53
C ARG A 89 7.79 6.01 11.87
N GLY A 90 7.38 6.59 10.74
CA GLY A 90 6.28 6.15 9.93
C GLY A 90 6.46 4.67 9.65
N SER A 91 5.34 3.99 9.51
CA SER A 91 5.24 2.67 8.91
C SER A 91 5.86 2.73 7.52
N GLY A 92 7.19 2.68 7.48
CA GLY A 92 7.96 2.51 6.27
C GLY A 92 7.56 1.12 5.81
N ARG A 93 6.68 1.06 4.82
CA ARG A 93 6.31 -0.18 4.18
C ARG A 93 7.62 -0.79 3.68
N ARG A 94 8.13 -1.78 4.42
CA ARG A 94 9.30 -2.59 4.07
C ARG A 94 8.76 -3.86 3.42
N PRO A 95 8.41 -3.81 2.12
CA PRO A 95 7.89 -4.98 1.45
C PRO A 95 8.97 -6.07 1.48
N PHE A 96 8.54 -7.31 1.59
CA PHE A 96 9.48 -8.43 1.58
C PHE A 96 9.96 -8.70 0.14
N THR A 97 10.95 -7.93 -0.31
CA THR A 97 11.45 -7.96 -1.70
C THR A 97 12.00 -9.32 -2.11
N LYS A 98 12.73 -9.99 -1.21
CA LYS A 98 13.22 -11.36 -1.44
C LYS A 98 12.11 -12.38 -1.70
N PHE A 99 10.97 -12.27 -1.01
CA PHE A 99 9.82 -13.14 -1.30
C PHE A 99 9.23 -12.86 -2.70
N LYS A 100 9.22 -11.59 -3.14
CA LYS A 100 8.76 -11.25 -4.49
C LYS A 100 9.67 -11.83 -5.57
N GLU A 101 11.00 -11.76 -5.37
CA GLU A 101 12.00 -12.38 -6.26
C GLU A 101 11.75 -13.89 -6.35
N LEU A 102 11.72 -14.60 -5.22
CA LEU A 102 11.47 -16.05 -5.20
C LEU A 102 10.15 -16.46 -5.85
N ARG A 103 9.09 -15.66 -5.65
CA ARG A 103 7.80 -15.90 -6.29
C ARG A 103 7.87 -15.67 -7.80
N ALA A 104 8.60 -14.66 -8.26
CA ALA A 104 8.78 -14.40 -9.68
C ALA A 104 9.54 -15.56 -10.35
N ASP A 105 10.61 -16.04 -9.73
CA ASP A 105 11.40 -17.18 -10.23
C ASP A 105 10.58 -18.47 -10.31
N ALA A 106 9.77 -18.76 -9.29
CA ALA A 106 8.86 -19.89 -9.31
C ALA A 106 7.78 -19.77 -10.40
N SER A 107 7.31 -18.54 -10.65
CA SER A 107 6.32 -18.25 -11.70
C SER A 107 6.88 -18.39 -13.09
N ALA A 108 8.14 -17.98 -13.30
CA ALA A 108 8.81 -18.06 -14.61
C ALA A 108 8.83 -19.50 -15.16
N LYS A 109 9.06 -20.50 -14.30
CA LYS A 109 9.17 -21.92 -14.69
C LYS A 109 7.91 -22.46 -15.37
N LEU A 110 6.73 -22.14 -14.86
CA LEU A 110 5.45 -22.69 -15.34
C LEU A 110 4.67 -21.70 -16.21
N SER A 111 5.03 -20.42 -16.20
CA SER A 111 4.33 -19.38 -16.97
C SER A 111 4.27 -19.68 -18.47
N ALA A 112 5.39 -20.07 -19.07
CA ALA A 112 5.47 -20.39 -20.49
C ALA A 112 4.62 -21.61 -20.88
N GLU A 113 4.53 -22.62 -20.01
CA GLU A 113 3.70 -23.81 -20.25
C GLU A 113 2.21 -23.49 -20.13
N ILE A 114 1.83 -22.71 -19.11
CA ILE A 114 0.45 -22.24 -18.93
C ILE A 114 0.01 -21.38 -20.12
N GLU A 115 0.90 -20.54 -20.64
CA GLU A 115 0.63 -19.72 -21.82
C GLU A 115 0.43 -20.57 -23.07
N LYS A 116 1.29 -21.57 -23.32
CA LYS A 116 1.14 -22.53 -24.42
C LYS A 116 -0.20 -23.27 -24.36
N VAL A 117 -0.58 -23.79 -23.19
CA VAL A 117 -1.86 -24.49 -23.02
C VAL A 117 -3.04 -23.54 -23.22
N THR A 118 -2.91 -22.29 -22.75
CA THR A 118 -3.95 -21.26 -22.94
C THR A 118 -4.12 -20.88 -24.40
N GLN A 119 -3.04 -20.76 -25.17
CA GLN A 119 -3.10 -20.53 -26.61
C GLN A 119 -3.79 -21.71 -27.30
N ARG A 120 -3.45 -22.95 -26.93
CA ARG A 120 -4.09 -24.14 -27.48
C ARG A 120 -5.59 -24.22 -27.17
N GLU A 121 -6.01 -23.85 -25.96
CA GLU A 121 -7.44 -23.72 -25.62
C GLU A 121 -8.16 -22.70 -26.52
N GLN A 122 -7.52 -21.55 -26.78
CA GLN A 122 -8.09 -20.50 -27.63
C GLN A 122 -8.20 -20.94 -29.10
N GLU A 123 -7.19 -21.66 -29.60
CA GLU A 123 -7.21 -22.24 -30.95
C GLU A 123 -8.36 -23.25 -31.10
N LEU A 124 -8.50 -24.19 -30.15
CA LEU A 124 -9.57 -25.17 -30.15
C LEU A 124 -10.96 -24.52 -30.07
N ALA A 125 -11.14 -23.52 -29.20
CA ALA A 125 -12.39 -22.77 -29.10
C ALA A 125 -12.73 -22.02 -30.39
N SER A 126 -11.74 -21.43 -31.06
CA SER A 126 -11.91 -20.78 -32.35
C SER A 126 -12.31 -21.77 -33.44
N GLU A 127 -11.67 -22.94 -33.48
CA GLU A 127 -11.97 -23.99 -34.45
C GLU A 127 -13.39 -24.55 -34.27
N ILE A 128 -13.82 -24.79 -33.03
CA ILE A 128 -15.19 -25.17 -32.70
C ILE A 128 -16.18 -24.09 -33.18
N SER A 129 -15.89 -22.81 -32.90
CA SER A 129 -16.76 -21.70 -33.32
C SER A 129 -16.89 -21.60 -34.84
N LYS A 130 -15.78 -21.80 -35.58
CA LYS A 130 -15.78 -21.78 -37.05
C LYS A 130 -16.62 -22.92 -37.62
N LEU A 131 -16.44 -24.14 -37.10
CA LEU A 131 -17.22 -25.31 -37.54
C LEU A 131 -18.72 -25.15 -37.27
N ILE A 132 -19.09 -24.53 -36.15
CA ILE A 132 -20.50 -24.21 -35.86
C ILE A 132 -21.04 -23.16 -36.85
N GLN A 133 -20.26 -22.12 -37.14
CA GLN A 133 -20.67 -21.03 -38.04
C GLN A 133 -20.76 -21.47 -39.51
N GLU A 134 -19.87 -22.36 -39.97
CA GLU A 134 -19.92 -22.94 -41.32
C GLU A 134 -21.18 -23.79 -41.51
N GLN A 135 -21.57 -24.55 -40.49
CA GLN A 135 -22.80 -25.37 -40.52
C GLN A 135 -24.10 -24.54 -40.47
N ASP A 136 -24.08 -23.33 -39.88
CA ASP A 136 -25.26 -22.46 -39.78
C ASP A 136 -25.59 -21.76 -41.11
N ASN A 137 -24.58 -21.57 -41.98
CA ASN A 137 -24.75 -20.96 -43.31
C ASN A 137 -25.27 -21.95 -44.38
N GLU A 138 -24.98 -23.25 -44.23
CA GLU A 138 -25.54 -24.32 -45.07
C GLU A 138 -26.87 -24.84 -44.49
N GLN A 139 -27.91 -24.02 -44.61
CA GLN A 139 -29.33 -24.42 -44.65
C GLN A 139 -29.76 -25.51 -43.65
N MET A 140 -29.97 -25.16 -42.37
CA MET A 140 -30.94 -25.71 -41.38
C MET A 140 -31.23 -27.23 -41.29
N VAL A 141 -30.42 -28.11 -41.87
CA VAL A 141 -30.64 -29.56 -41.85
C VAL A 141 -29.58 -30.18 -40.95
N VAL A 142 -29.94 -30.36 -39.68
CA VAL A 142 -29.38 -31.34 -38.72
C VAL A 142 -27.86 -31.56 -38.85
N LEU A 143 -27.07 -30.99 -37.92
CA LEU A 143 -25.63 -31.25 -37.74
C LEU A 143 -25.24 -32.60 -38.35
N GLY A 144 -24.57 -32.58 -39.50
CA GLY A 144 -24.18 -33.82 -40.17
C GLY A 144 -23.41 -34.71 -39.18
N PRO A 145 -23.63 -36.03 -39.14
CA PRO A 145 -23.04 -36.91 -38.13
C PRO A 145 -21.50 -36.82 -38.10
N GLU A 146 -20.87 -36.49 -39.23
CA GLU A 146 -19.43 -36.24 -39.32
C GLU A 146 -18.98 -34.95 -38.62
N ALA A 147 -19.70 -33.84 -38.81
CA ALA A 147 -19.41 -32.56 -38.14
C ALA A 147 -19.64 -32.67 -36.63
N ALA A 148 -20.71 -33.36 -36.21
CA ALA A 148 -20.97 -33.65 -34.81
C ALA A 148 -19.85 -34.46 -34.14
N ASN A 149 -19.30 -35.45 -34.84
CA ASN A 149 -18.17 -36.25 -34.34
C ASN A 149 -16.87 -35.43 -34.23
N LYS A 150 -16.59 -34.55 -35.21
CA LYS A 150 -15.44 -33.64 -35.15
C LYS A 150 -15.54 -32.64 -33.99
N ILE A 151 -16.72 -32.03 -33.80
CA ILE A 151 -16.96 -31.11 -32.68
C ILE A 151 -16.81 -31.84 -31.33
N LYS A 152 -17.29 -33.08 -31.22
CA LYS A 152 -17.09 -33.90 -30.02
C LYS A 152 -15.61 -34.14 -29.73
N ALA A 153 -14.82 -34.53 -30.74
CA ALA A 153 -13.38 -34.75 -30.58
C ALA A 153 -12.63 -33.47 -30.17
N LEU A 154 -12.97 -32.33 -30.76
CA LEU A 154 -12.38 -31.03 -30.37
C LEU A 154 -12.75 -30.62 -28.95
N ARG A 155 -14.00 -30.85 -28.53
CA ARG A 155 -14.43 -30.61 -27.13
C ARG A 155 -13.70 -31.52 -26.13
N GLU A 156 -13.42 -32.77 -26.50
CA GLU A 156 -12.61 -33.66 -25.65
C GLU A 156 -11.19 -33.11 -25.47
N GLN A 157 -10.57 -32.61 -26.55
CA GLN A 157 -9.26 -31.95 -26.49
C GLN A 157 -9.28 -30.65 -25.67
N GLU A 158 -10.35 -29.86 -25.78
CA GLU A 158 -10.55 -28.64 -24.97
C GLU A 158 -10.64 -28.97 -23.47
N VAL A 159 -11.36 -30.04 -23.13
CA VAL A 159 -11.48 -30.52 -21.74
C VAL A 159 -10.13 -31.03 -21.23
N GLU A 160 -9.36 -31.72 -22.06
CA GLU A 160 -8.00 -32.16 -21.72
C GLU A 160 -7.08 -30.96 -21.47
N ALA A 161 -7.06 -29.97 -22.36
CA ALA A 161 -6.28 -28.75 -22.21
C ALA A 161 -6.66 -27.98 -20.93
N SER A 162 -7.96 -27.86 -20.64
CA SER A 162 -8.48 -27.29 -19.39
C SER A 162 -7.98 -28.00 -18.14
N LYS A 163 -7.90 -29.34 -18.17
CA LYS A 163 -7.35 -30.14 -17.07
C LYS A 163 -5.87 -29.85 -16.89
N THR A 164 -5.09 -29.89 -17.97
CA THR A 164 -3.65 -29.61 -17.94
C THR A 164 -3.38 -28.21 -17.38
N LYS A 165 -4.10 -27.19 -17.84
CA LYS A 165 -3.99 -25.82 -17.33
C LYS A 165 -4.27 -25.72 -15.84
N ARG A 166 -5.31 -26.42 -15.36
CA ARG A 166 -5.66 -26.47 -13.93
C ARG A 166 -4.58 -27.14 -13.10
N GLU A 167 -3.96 -28.19 -13.63
CA GLU A 167 -2.86 -28.92 -12.98
C GLU A 167 -1.60 -28.06 -12.87
N LEU A 168 -1.16 -27.45 -13.98
CA LEU A 168 -0.03 -26.51 -13.99
C LEU A 168 -0.26 -25.33 -13.04
N SER A 169 -1.47 -24.77 -13.05
CA SER A 169 -1.86 -23.70 -12.12
C SER A 169 -1.86 -24.16 -10.66
N ARG A 170 -2.21 -25.42 -10.40
CA ARG A 170 -2.16 -26.01 -9.05
C ARG A 170 -0.72 -26.20 -8.61
N GLU A 171 0.15 -26.66 -9.49
CA GLU A 171 1.58 -26.84 -9.24
C GLU A 171 2.26 -25.52 -8.94
N LEU A 172 2.04 -24.48 -9.76
CA LEU A 172 2.55 -23.13 -9.52
C LEU A 172 2.15 -22.62 -8.12
N ARG A 173 0.87 -22.77 -7.76
CA ARG A 173 0.39 -22.38 -6.42
C ARG A 173 0.99 -23.24 -5.31
N LYS A 174 1.25 -24.53 -5.57
CA LYS A 174 1.89 -25.44 -4.61
C LYS A 174 3.31 -24.99 -4.33
N ASP A 175 4.07 -24.61 -5.35
CA ASP A 175 5.45 -24.17 -5.18
C ASP A 175 5.57 -22.82 -4.49
N ILE A 176 4.70 -21.85 -4.83
CA ILE A 176 4.64 -20.58 -4.11
C ILE A 176 4.31 -20.82 -2.61
N ARG A 177 3.37 -21.71 -2.31
CA ARG A 177 3.02 -22.05 -0.93
C ARG A 177 4.13 -22.77 -0.18
N LYS A 178 4.93 -23.62 -0.84
CA LYS A 178 6.10 -24.24 -0.20
C LYS A 178 7.10 -23.17 0.26
N ILE A 179 7.44 -22.23 -0.62
CA ILE A 179 8.34 -21.12 -0.32
C ILE A 179 7.79 -20.29 0.86
N GLU A 180 6.50 -19.94 0.81
CA GLU A 180 5.83 -19.19 1.89
C GLU A 180 5.88 -19.95 3.22
N ASN A 181 5.56 -21.25 3.20
CA ASN A 181 5.53 -22.09 4.39
C ASN A 181 6.93 -22.33 4.97
N GLU A 182 7.96 -22.49 4.16
CA GLU A 182 9.34 -22.63 4.65
C GLU A 182 9.79 -21.38 5.40
N ILE A 183 9.57 -20.20 4.81
CA ILE A 183 9.90 -18.92 5.44
C ILE A 183 9.12 -18.74 6.75
N LYS A 184 7.81 -19.05 6.70
CA LYS A 184 6.94 -18.96 7.87
C LYS A 184 7.35 -19.92 8.98
N ASN A 185 7.68 -21.17 8.65
CA ASN A 185 8.08 -22.18 9.63
C ASN A 185 9.37 -21.77 10.34
N TRP A 186 10.38 -21.29 9.60
CA TRP A 186 11.62 -20.79 10.21
C TRP A 186 11.38 -19.58 11.10
N ASN A 187 10.47 -18.68 10.74
CA ASN A 187 10.18 -17.51 11.57
C ASN A 187 9.39 -17.87 12.84
N ILE A 188 8.33 -18.68 12.70
CA ILE A 188 7.44 -19.06 13.82
C ILE A 188 8.12 -20.03 14.78
N ALA A 189 8.81 -21.05 14.28
CA ALA A 189 9.45 -22.06 15.12
C ALA A 189 10.88 -21.67 15.52
N GLY A 190 11.60 -20.93 14.67
CA GLY A 190 13.01 -20.60 14.90
C GLY A 190 13.23 -19.66 16.08
N VAL A 191 12.40 -18.62 16.26
CA VAL A 191 12.55 -17.68 17.39
C VAL A 191 12.30 -18.36 18.74
N PRO A 192 11.17 -19.08 18.97
CA PRO A 192 10.98 -19.83 20.20
C PRO A 192 12.06 -20.90 20.44
N ALA A 193 12.47 -21.62 19.40
CA ALA A 193 13.53 -22.63 19.52
C ALA A 193 14.86 -22.03 19.98
N LEU A 194 15.25 -20.88 19.42
CA LEU A 194 16.46 -20.16 19.86
C LEU A 194 16.38 -19.74 21.33
N VAL A 195 15.23 -19.22 21.77
CA VAL A 195 15.03 -18.83 23.18
C VAL A 195 15.15 -20.05 24.10
N VAL A 196 14.56 -21.18 23.73
CA VAL A 196 14.69 -22.44 24.50
C VAL A 196 16.14 -22.90 24.58
N ILE A 197 16.87 -22.88 23.45
CA ILE A 197 18.29 -23.27 23.40
C ILE A 197 19.13 -22.38 24.32
N ILE A 198 18.96 -21.05 24.24
CA ILE A 198 19.68 -20.10 25.09
C ILE A 198 19.33 -20.31 26.57
N GLY A 199 18.06 -20.54 26.88
CA GLY A 199 17.60 -20.83 28.24
C GLY A 199 18.24 -22.09 28.82
N ILE A 200 18.30 -23.18 28.04
CA ILE A 200 18.96 -24.44 28.43
C ILE A 200 20.45 -24.22 28.65
N PHE A 201 21.12 -23.52 27.72
CA PHE A 201 22.55 -23.22 27.82
C PHE A 201 22.86 -22.39 29.07
N HIS A 202 22.06 -21.37 29.35
CA HIS A 202 22.18 -20.54 30.55
C HIS A 202 21.99 -21.36 31.83
N LEU A 203 21.00 -22.25 31.86
CA LEU A 203 20.78 -23.16 32.99
C LEU A 203 21.96 -24.10 33.22
N MET A 204 22.55 -24.67 32.16
CA MET A 204 23.74 -25.53 32.28
C MET A 204 24.94 -24.79 32.85
N ILE A 205 25.21 -23.56 32.38
CA ILE A 205 26.29 -22.72 32.92
C ILE A 205 26.05 -22.40 34.39
N ARG A 206 24.82 -22.02 34.75
CA ARG A 206 24.46 -21.69 36.14
C ARG A 206 24.63 -22.90 37.06
N ARG A 207 24.19 -24.09 36.65
CA ARG A 207 24.37 -25.32 37.42
C ARG A 207 25.84 -25.63 37.67
N ARG A 208 26.70 -25.51 36.66
CA ARG A 208 28.16 -25.72 36.82
C ARG A 208 28.81 -24.77 37.82
N LYS A 209 28.35 -23.51 37.91
CA LYS A 209 28.88 -22.53 38.88
C LYS A 209 28.38 -22.77 40.31
N ILE A 210 27.19 -23.35 40.49
CA ILE A 210 26.63 -23.63 41.82
C ILE A 210 27.22 -24.93 42.40
N SER A 211 27.54 -25.91 41.56
CA SER A 211 28.24 -27.15 41.98
C SER A 211 29.73 -26.96 42.31
N ALA A 212 30.27 -25.76 42.10
CA ALA A 212 31.67 -25.40 42.39
C ALA A 212 31.82 -24.51 43.64
N ARG A 213 30.74 -24.35 44.42
CA ARG A 213 30.74 -23.80 45.79
C ARG A 213 30.30 -24.89 46.75
#